data_AF-A0A7W8IIM8-F1
#
_entry.id   AF-A0A7W8IIM8-F1
#
_cell.length_a   1.000
_cell.length_b   1.000
_cell.length_c   1.000
_cell.angle_alpha   90.00
_cell.angle_beta   90.00
_cell.angle_gamma   90.00
#
_symmetry.space_group_name_H-M   'P 1'
#
loop_
_entity.id
_entity.type
_entity.pdbx_description
1 polymer ?
#
loop_
_entity_poly.entity_id
_entity_poly.type
_entity_poly.pdbx_seq_one_letter_code
_entity_poly.pdbx_strand_id
1 'polypeptide(L)'
;MSFYRWTSILFLLAAISVSSKSHKIFASALPPNVHASSSVNGRFLVVAEWEYENPNDKLRRIRRTTYKIMETESFINSKDRLTSPVKFWSDSAWSWEVTLEGLEGKRIFWPMISDDGKSLILIAVTAPIPGQPVLEIYQRNDHKGQLIRSYQITDLWTPKQVDPDGRGLFIFTDATPEWFAGAILSFSSDGQQLIYRNQWNEVLRIRVDDGVISRSNR
;
A
#
# COMPACT_ATOMS: atom_id res chain seq x y z
N MET A 1 -65.54 56.25 -18.78
CA MET A 1 -65.19 56.34 -17.34
C MET A 1 -65.40 54.96 -16.72
N SER A 2 -64.63 54.48 -15.75
CA SER A 2 -63.31 54.88 -15.24
C SER A 2 -62.80 53.75 -14.31
N PHE A 3 -61.49 53.40 -14.34
CA PHE A 3 -60.61 52.89 -13.26
C PHE A 3 -61.18 52.08 -12.05
N TYR A 4 -60.51 51.13 -11.38
CA TYR A 4 -59.32 50.25 -11.55
C TYR A 4 -59.14 49.50 -10.19
N ARG A 5 -58.22 48.50 -10.08
CA ARG A 5 -57.64 47.91 -8.83
C ARG A 5 -58.54 46.91 -8.05
N TRP A 6 -58.12 45.64 -7.92
CA TRP A 6 -57.23 45.01 -6.89
C TRP A 6 -57.93 44.77 -5.53
N THR A 7 -57.70 43.69 -4.77
CA THR A 7 -56.65 42.64 -4.74
C THR A 7 -57.27 41.22 -5.01
N SER A 8 -56.84 40.01 -4.58
CA SER A 8 -55.77 39.50 -3.68
C SER A 8 -55.47 37.99 -3.88
N ILE A 9 -54.55 37.43 -3.07
CA ILE A 9 -54.27 36.00 -2.77
C ILE A 9 -53.89 35.11 -3.99
N LEU A 10 -52.60 34.86 -4.26
CA LEU A 10 -51.70 33.86 -3.65
C LEU A 10 -52.07 32.38 -3.91
N PHE A 11 -51.26 31.70 -4.74
CA PHE A 11 -50.47 30.55 -4.28
C PHE A 11 -49.24 30.34 -5.19
N LEU A 12 -48.04 30.34 -4.59
CA LEU A 12 -46.77 30.12 -5.26
C LEU A 12 -46.31 28.69 -5.03
N LEU A 13 -46.46 27.81 -6.02
CA LEU A 13 -45.86 26.47 -5.99
C LEU A 13 -44.50 26.50 -6.68
N ALA A 14 -43.47 26.90 -5.92
CA ALA A 14 -42.09 26.73 -6.33
C ALA A 14 -41.74 25.23 -6.34
N ALA A 15 -41.63 24.64 -7.53
CA ALA A 15 -41.18 23.26 -7.68
C ALA A 15 -39.70 23.15 -7.29
N ILE A 16 -39.44 22.77 -6.03
CA ILE A 16 -38.09 22.50 -5.52
C ILE A 16 -37.54 21.28 -6.25
N SER A 17 -36.81 21.54 -7.33
CA SER A 17 -36.06 20.52 -8.07
C SER A 17 -34.91 20.05 -7.20
N VAL A 18 -35.18 19.03 -6.37
CA VAL A 18 -34.17 18.39 -5.53
C VAL A 18 -33.16 17.71 -6.44
N SER A 19 -32.08 18.43 -6.74
CA SER A 19 -30.91 17.91 -7.43
C SER A 19 -30.19 16.96 -6.48
N SER A 20 -30.69 15.73 -6.41
CA SER A 20 -30.06 14.62 -5.72
C SER A 20 -28.74 14.33 -6.44
N LYS A 21 -27.65 14.88 -5.89
CA LYS A 21 -26.30 14.52 -6.30
C LYS A 21 -26.18 13.01 -6.19
N SER A 22 -26.20 12.31 -7.33
CA SER A 22 -25.96 10.88 -7.38
C SER A 22 -24.52 10.65 -6.96
N HIS A 23 -24.35 10.28 -5.70
CA HIS A 23 -23.06 9.85 -5.18
C HIS A 23 -22.77 8.51 -5.86
N LYS A 24 -21.79 8.51 -6.76
CA LYS A 24 -21.34 7.27 -7.41
C LYS A 24 -20.68 6.41 -6.34
N ILE A 25 -21.40 5.40 -5.86
CA ILE A 25 -20.89 4.40 -4.93
C ILE A 25 -19.86 3.57 -5.71
N PHE A 26 -18.58 3.92 -5.55
CA PHE A 26 -17.47 3.18 -6.13
C PHE A 26 -17.04 2.08 -5.15
N ALA A 27 -17.79 0.98 -5.14
CA ALA A 27 -17.34 -0.24 -4.50
C ALA A 27 -16.13 -0.80 -5.27
N SER A 28 -14.92 -0.43 -4.85
CA SER A 28 -13.70 -1.10 -5.31
C SER A 28 -13.68 -2.55 -4.78
N ALA A 29 -12.88 -3.40 -5.41
CA ALA A 29 -12.42 -4.60 -4.70
C ALA A 29 -11.67 -4.17 -3.43
N LEU A 30 -11.72 -5.01 -2.39
CA LEU A 30 -10.75 -4.92 -1.30
C LEU A 30 -9.37 -5.27 -1.86
N PRO A 31 -8.27 -4.66 -1.37
CA PRO A 31 -6.92 -5.02 -1.78
C PRO A 31 -6.70 -6.54 -1.69
N PRO A 32 -6.06 -7.17 -2.69
CA PRO A 32 -5.69 -8.57 -2.58
C PRO A 32 -4.76 -8.73 -1.38
N ASN A 33 -5.00 -9.76 -0.57
CA ASN A 33 -4.17 -9.99 0.60
C ASN A 33 -2.84 -10.63 0.16
N VAL A 34 -1.83 -9.80 -0.11
CA VAL A 34 -0.60 -10.19 -0.84
C VAL A 34 0.32 -11.04 0.05
N HIS A 35 0.08 -12.35 0.04
CA HIS A 35 0.91 -13.34 0.70
C HIS A 35 2.33 -13.47 0.11
N ALA A 36 2.58 -13.04 -1.13
CA ALA A 36 3.90 -13.15 -1.75
C ALA A 36 4.11 -12.12 -2.87
N SER A 37 5.36 -11.70 -3.08
CA SER A 37 5.76 -10.82 -4.19
C SER A 37 7.18 -11.11 -4.67
N SER A 38 7.43 -10.96 -5.97
CA SER A 38 8.76 -11.13 -6.55
C SER A 38 9.47 -9.79 -6.81
N SER A 39 10.80 -9.82 -6.89
CA SER A 39 11.59 -8.75 -7.51
C SER A 39 11.20 -8.58 -9.00
N VAL A 40 11.56 -7.44 -9.59
CA VAL A 40 11.24 -7.12 -11.00
C VAL A 40 11.99 -8.06 -11.95
N ASN A 41 13.25 -8.38 -11.63
CA ASN A 41 14.03 -9.40 -12.34
C ASN A 41 13.64 -10.85 -12.02
N GLY A 42 12.69 -11.09 -11.10
CA GLY A 42 12.23 -12.42 -10.72
C GLY A 42 13.28 -13.33 -10.08
N ARG A 43 14.38 -12.77 -9.56
CA ARG A 43 15.40 -13.49 -8.78
C ARG A 43 15.09 -13.63 -7.29
N PHE A 44 14.27 -12.75 -6.71
CA PHE A 44 13.91 -12.83 -5.30
C PHE A 44 12.41 -12.97 -5.13
N LEU A 45 12.01 -13.75 -4.12
CA LEU A 45 10.62 -13.94 -3.72
C LEU A 45 10.49 -13.65 -2.22
N VAL A 46 9.56 -12.77 -1.87
CA VAL A 46 9.11 -12.57 -0.48
C VAL A 46 7.86 -13.41 -0.27
N VAL A 47 7.77 -14.10 0.88
CA VAL A 47 6.54 -14.74 1.36
C VAL A 47 6.22 -14.21 2.75
N ALA A 48 4.96 -13.82 2.96
CA ALA A 48 4.40 -13.39 4.24
C ALA A 48 3.72 -14.58 4.94
N GLU A 49 4.36 -15.10 5.98
CA GLU A 49 3.79 -16.09 6.89
C GLU A 49 3.10 -15.41 8.07
N TRP A 50 1.92 -15.90 8.46
CA TRP A 50 1.15 -15.37 9.60
C TRP A 50 0.97 -16.43 10.69
N GLU A 51 1.42 -16.09 11.89
CA GLU A 51 1.01 -16.79 13.10
C GLU A 51 -0.30 -16.17 13.59
N TYR A 52 -1.29 -17.01 13.94
CA TYR A 52 -2.60 -16.54 14.38
C TYR A 52 -2.79 -16.71 15.89
N GLU A 53 -3.49 -15.77 16.54
CA GLU A 53 -3.87 -15.87 17.96
C GLU A 53 -4.84 -17.02 18.21
N ASN A 54 -5.70 -17.30 17.23
CA ASN A 54 -6.80 -18.27 17.29
C ASN A 54 -6.87 -19.11 15.99
N PRO A 55 -5.89 -20.00 15.73
CA PRO A 55 -5.76 -20.70 14.44
C PRO A 55 -6.94 -21.64 14.09
N ASN A 56 -7.70 -22.09 15.09
CA ASN A 56 -8.83 -23.01 14.91
C ASN A 56 -10.17 -22.30 14.65
N ASP A 57 -10.24 -20.98 14.80
CA ASP A 57 -11.48 -20.22 14.65
C ASP A 57 -11.78 -19.88 13.19
N LYS A 58 -13.08 -19.67 12.88
CA LYS A 58 -13.53 -19.15 11.58
C LYS A 58 -13.07 -17.71 11.31
N LEU A 59 -12.81 -16.92 12.35
CA LEU A 59 -12.35 -15.53 12.28
C LEU A 59 -10.97 -15.42 12.92
N ARG A 60 -9.94 -15.77 12.15
CA ARG A 60 -8.55 -15.75 12.60
C ARG A 60 -8.03 -14.32 12.74
N ARG A 61 -7.27 -14.05 13.81
CA ARG A 61 -6.54 -12.80 14.06
C ARG A 61 -5.05 -13.06 13.93
N ILE A 62 -4.36 -12.23 13.15
CA ILE A 62 -2.89 -12.31 13.03
C ILE A 62 -2.27 -11.83 14.35
N ARG A 63 -1.28 -12.59 14.84
CA ARG A 63 -0.47 -12.30 16.04
C ARG A 63 0.88 -11.69 15.67
N ARG A 64 1.52 -12.28 14.67
CA ARG A 64 2.88 -12.04 14.19
C ARG A 64 2.89 -12.28 12.68
N THR A 65 3.64 -11.45 11.95
CA THR A 65 3.86 -11.61 10.51
C THR A 65 5.33 -11.71 10.22
N THR A 66 5.76 -12.74 9.50
CA THR A 66 7.16 -12.92 9.08
C THR A 66 7.26 -12.89 7.56
N TYR A 67 7.96 -11.88 7.04
CA TYR A 67 8.32 -11.77 5.63
C TYR A 67 9.67 -12.46 5.42
N LYS A 68 9.67 -13.63 4.78
CA LYS A 68 10.89 -14.37 4.45
C LYS A 68 11.29 -14.10 3.00
N ILE A 69 12.59 -13.87 2.78
CA ILE A 69 13.17 -13.57 1.46
C ILE A 69 13.96 -14.79 0.98
N MET A 70 13.57 -15.33 -0.17
CA MET A 70 14.27 -16.40 -0.89
C MET A 70 14.98 -15.86 -2.13
N GLU A 71 16.16 -16.40 -2.43
CA GLU A 71 16.71 -16.32 -3.78
C GLU A 71 16.12 -17.45 -4.66
N THR A 72 15.92 -17.15 -5.95
CA THR A 72 15.24 -18.00 -6.92
C THR A 72 16.26 -18.65 -7.85
N GLU A 73 16.64 -19.88 -7.56
CA GLU A 73 17.55 -20.63 -8.43
C GLU A 73 16.87 -21.11 -9.71
N SER A 74 17.63 -21.17 -10.80
CA SER A 74 17.19 -21.71 -12.09
C SER A 74 17.81 -23.09 -12.31
N PHE A 75 17.09 -24.13 -11.88
CA PHE A 75 17.61 -25.50 -11.94
C PHE A 75 17.63 -26.04 -13.38
N ILE A 76 18.83 -26.24 -13.95
CA ILE A 76 19.00 -26.90 -15.23
C ILE A 76 19.31 -28.39 -14.98
N ASN A 77 18.29 -29.24 -15.00
CA ASN A 77 18.51 -30.68 -14.96
C ASN A 77 19.21 -31.12 -16.27
N SER A 78 20.45 -31.60 -16.15
CA SER A 78 21.31 -31.92 -17.29
C SER A 78 21.02 -33.28 -17.96
N LYS A 79 20.07 -34.07 -17.45
CA LYS A 79 19.80 -35.43 -17.96
C LYS A 79 18.41 -35.68 -18.56
N ASP A 80 17.38 -34.94 -18.15
CA ASP A 80 16.02 -35.12 -18.69
C ASP A 80 15.39 -33.80 -19.17
N ARG A 81 15.00 -33.78 -20.46
CA ARG A 81 14.36 -32.63 -21.12
C ARG A 81 12.87 -32.55 -20.81
N LEU A 82 12.53 -32.09 -19.61
CA LEU A 82 11.26 -31.40 -19.37
C LEU A 82 11.50 -29.90 -19.44
N THR A 83 11.22 -29.29 -20.60
CA THR A 83 11.46 -27.86 -20.87
C THR A 83 10.39 -26.95 -20.25
N SER A 84 10.14 -27.14 -18.96
CA SER A 84 9.36 -26.22 -18.13
C SER A 84 10.30 -25.62 -17.08
N PRO A 85 10.40 -24.29 -16.96
CA PRO A 85 11.26 -23.63 -15.97
C PRO A 85 10.61 -23.69 -14.57
N VAL A 86 10.50 -24.90 -14.02
CA VAL A 86 9.97 -25.12 -12.67
C VAL A 86 11.01 -24.65 -11.66
N LYS A 87 10.85 -23.41 -11.21
CA LYS A 87 11.58 -22.83 -10.08
C LYS A 87 11.20 -23.60 -8.81
N PHE A 88 12.18 -24.21 -8.16
CA PHE A 88 12.03 -24.89 -6.89
C PHE A 88 12.74 -24.09 -5.78
N TRP A 89 12.23 -24.22 -4.55
CA TRP A 89 12.76 -23.57 -3.36
C TRP A 89 13.31 -24.65 -2.43
N SER A 90 14.50 -24.42 -1.84
CA SER A 90 15.06 -25.31 -0.82
C SER A 90 14.96 -24.66 0.57
N ASP A 91 14.95 -25.47 1.62
CA ASP A 91 15.02 -24.96 3.01
C ASP A 91 16.36 -24.26 3.34
N SER A 92 17.34 -24.30 2.42
CA SER A 92 18.59 -23.53 2.48
C SER A 92 18.56 -22.24 1.64
N ALA A 93 17.47 -21.92 0.94
CA ALA A 93 17.34 -20.72 0.09
C ALA A 93 16.90 -19.46 0.86
N TRP A 94 16.52 -19.59 2.14
CA TRP A 94 16.14 -18.48 3.02
C TRP A 94 17.32 -17.53 3.24
N SER A 95 17.33 -16.41 2.53
CA SER A 95 18.44 -15.45 2.55
C SER A 95 18.40 -14.55 3.78
N TRP A 96 17.21 -14.08 4.16
CA TRP A 96 16.93 -13.32 5.39
C TRP A 96 15.43 -13.22 5.65
N GLU A 97 15.04 -12.72 6.82
CA GLU A 97 13.63 -12.48 7.19
C GLU A 97 13.39 -11.19 8.00
N VAL A 98 12.18 -10.65 7.91
CA VAL A 98 11.63 -9.59 8.79
C VAL A 98 10.44 -10.15 9.55
N THR A 99 10.55 -10.23 10.88
CA THR A 99 9.44 -10.63 11.76
C THR A 99 8.87 -9.40 12.47
N LEU A 100 7.59 -9.12 12.24
CA LEU A 100 6.81 -8.06 12.89
C LEU A 100 5.97 -8.63 14.04
N GLU A 101 5.96 -7.92 15.17
CA GLU A 101 5.25 -8.29 16.39
C GLU A 101 4.44 -7.11 16.97
N GLY A 102 3.78 -7.31 18.12
CA GLY A 102 3.07 -6.24 18.83
C GLY A 102 1.82 -5.78 18.08
N LEU A 103 1.79 -4.51 17.68
CA LEU A 103 0.73 -3.95 16.83
C LEU A 103 1.03 -4.15 15.34
N GLU A 104 2.26 -3.89 14.91
CA GLU A 104 2.68 -4.03 13.50
C GLU A 104 2.57 -5.48 13.01
N GLY A 105 2.86 -6.45 13.88
CA GLY A 105 2.68 -7.89 13.59
C GLY A 105 1.25 -8.30 13.22
N LYS A 106 0.24 -7.49 13.55
CA LYS A 106 -1.18 -7.73 13.25
C LYS A 106 -1.66 -6.99 12.00
N ARG A 107 -0.81 -6.15 11.39
CA ARG A 107 -1.14 -5.34 10.22
C ARG A 107 -0.71 -6.06 8.95
N ILE A 108 -1.48 -5.86 7.88
CA ILE A 108 -1.18 -6.42 6.56
C ILE A 108 -0.38 -5.37 5.78
N PHE A 109 0.80 -5.76 5.33
CA PHE A 109 1.59 -4.98 4.38
C PHE A 109 1.79 -5.79 3.09
N TRP A 110 1.81 -5.10 1.95
CA TRP A 110 2.30 -5.62 0.69
C TRP A 110 3.83 -5.48 0.68
N PRO A 111 4.60 -6.59 0.61
CA PRO A 111 6.06 -6.53 0.47
C PRO A 111 6.51 -6.18 -0.95
N MET A 112 7.62 -5.44 -1.08
CA MET A 112 8.39 -5.29 -2.32
C MET A 112 9.88 -5.49 -2.04
N ILE A 113 10.55 -6.36 -2.78
CA ILE A 113 11.99 -6.68 -2.63
C ILE A 113 12.81 -6.09 -3.79
N SER A 114 13.99 -5.55 -3.48
CA SER A 114 14.91 -5.01 -4.48
C SER A 114 15.47 -6.11 -5.41
N ASP A 115 15.86 -5.73 -6.62
CA ASP A 115 16.43 -6.64 -7.63
C ASP A 115 17.79 -7.25 -7.23
N ASP A 116 18.45 -6.72 -6.20
CA ASP A 116 19.65 -7.26 -5.59
C ASP A 116 19.40 -8.04 -4.27
N GLY A 117 18.14 -8.17 -3.85
CA GLY A 117 17.73 -8.93 -2.68
C GLY A 117 18.09 -8.31 -1.33
N LYS A 118 18.62 -7.08 -1.28
CA LYS A 118 19.09 -6.45 -0.03
C LYS A 118 18.05 -5.61 0.70
N SER A 119 17.00 -5.14 0.03
CA SER A 119 16.08 -4.13 0.58
C SER A 119 14.61 -4.51 0.41
N LEU A 120 13.89 -4.60 1.53
CA LEU A 120 12.47 -4.90 1.60
C LEU A 120 11.69 -3.64 1.99
N ILE A 121 10.73 -3.25 1.15
CA ILE A 121 9.74 -2.23 1.46
C ILE A 121 8.45 -2.93 1.91
N LEU A 122 7.83 -2.47 2.99
CA LEU A 122 6.52 -2.90 3.43
C LEU A 122 5.52 -1.75 3.27
N ILE A 123 4.42 -1.99 2.55
CA ILE A 123 3.41 -0.98 2.20
C ILE A 123 2.09 -1.36 2.89
N ALA A 124 1.61 -0.55 3.83
CA ALA A 124 0.36 -0.85 4.53
C ALA A 124 -0.83 -0.77 3.57
N VAL A 125 -1.60 -1.86 3.43
CA VAL A 125 -2.73 -1.96 2.48
C VAL A 125 -4.05 -1.40 3.04
N THR A 126 -4.04 -0.88 4.26
CA THR A 126 -5.19 -0.27 4.91
C THR A 126 -5.19 1.25 4.78
N ALA A 127 -6.30 1.89 5.15
CA ALA A 127 -6.33 3.33 5.40
C ALA A 127 -5.20 3.75 6.38
N PRO A 128 -4.55 4.91 6.19
CA PRO A 128 -3.63 5.49 7.16
C PRO A 128 -4.35 5.85 8.45
N ILE A 129 -3.83 5.35 9.57
CA ILE A 129 -4.26 5.75 10.91
C ILE A 129 -3.18 6.70 11.45
N PRO A 130 -3.53 7.88 12.00
CA PRO A 130 -2.56 8.78 12.61
C PRO A 130 -1.67 8.07 13.63
N GLY A 131 -0.35 8.30 13.57
CA GLY A 131 0.62 7.62 14.44
C GLY A 131 1.06 6.22 13.96
N GLN A 132 0.37 5.60 13.00
CA GLN A 132 0.78 4.30 12.42
C GLN A 132 1.57 4.49 11.11
N PRO A 133 2.56 3.64 10.83
CA PRO A 133 3.30 3.74 9.59
C PRO A 133 2.51 3.20 8.39
N VAL A 134 2.64 3.88 7.26
CA VAL A 134 2.07 3.50 5.97
C VAL A 134 3.09 2.84 5.04
N LEU A 135 4.38 3.12 5.27
CA LEU A 135 5.49 2.55 4.52
C LEU A 135 6.69 2.33 5.46
N GLU A 136 7.35 1.19 5.32
CA GLU A 136 8.57 0.86 6.06
C GLU A 136 9.67 0.34 5.12
N ILE A 137 10.93 0.61 5.47
CA ILE A 137 12.13 0.23 4.72
C ILE A 137 13.03 -0.60 5.63
N TYR A 138 13.27 -1.85 5.23
CA TYR A 138 14.18 -2.79 5.86
C TYR A 138 15.35 -3.11 4.94
N GLN A 139 16.57 -3.20 5.50
CA GLN A 139 17.72 -3.76 4.81
C GLN A 139 18.18 -5.07 5.43
N ARG A 140 18.76 -5.94 4.61
CA ARG A 140 19.42 -7.19 5.02
C ARG A 140 20.63 -6.88 5.91
N ASN A 141 20.59 -7.39 7.14
CA ASN A 141 21.70 -7.47 8.08
C ASN A 141 21.89 -8.97 8.43
N ASP A 142 22.90 -9.59 7.82
CA ASP A 142 23.09 -11.05 7.75
C ASP A 142 21.84 -11.82 7.29
N HIS A 143 21.14 -12.46 8.25
CA HIS A 143 19.95 -13.29 8.04
C HIS A 143 18.66 -12.61 8.52
N LYS A 144 18.72 -11.35 8.95
CA LYS A 144 17.57 -10.59 9.46
C LYS A 144 17.43 -9.25 8.76
N GLY A 145 16.22 -8.69 8.74
CA GLY A 145 16.00 -7.33 8.30
C GLY A 145 16.15 -6.34 9.45
N GLN A 146 16.96 -5.31 9.24
CA GLN A 146 17.04 -4.14 10.10
C GLN A 146 16.14 -3.04 9.54
N LEU A 147 15.25 -2.51 10.37
CA LEU A 147 14.45 -1.33 10.03
C LEU A 147 15.37 -0.12 9.87
N ILE A 148 15.38 0.47 8.68
CA ILE A 148 16.08 1.72 8.35
C ILE A 148 15.17 2.91 8.64
N ARG A 149 13.94 2.87 8.11
CA ARG A 149 12.98 3.96 8.27
C ARG A 149 11.54 3.47 8.20
N SER A 150 10.69 4.13 8.97
CA SER A 150 9.24 3.95 9.01
C SER A 150 8.58 5.32 8.84
N TYR A 151 7.52 5.41 8.03
CA TYR A 151 6.89 6.67 7.62
C TYR A 151 5.39 6.66 7.88
N GLN A 152 4.86 7.79 8.35
CA GLN A 152 3.42 8.07 8.37
C GLN A 152 3.02 8.79 7.07
N ILE A 153 1.70 8.84 6.79
CA ILE A 153 1.21 9.50 5.56
C ILE A 153 1.62 10.98 5.47
N THR A 154 1.81 11.65 6.62
CA THR A 154 2.27 13.03 6.75
C THR A 154 3.73 13.27 6.35
N ASP A 155 4.57 12.23 6.32
CA ASP A 155 5.96 12.35 5.83
C ASP A 155 6.01 12.34 4.30
N LEU A 156 5.11 11.55 3.69
CA LEU A 156 5.04 11.33 2.25
C LEU A 156 4.23 12.43 1.54
N TRP A 157 3.05 12.76 2.07
CA TRP A 157 2.13 13.73 1.47
C TRP A 157 2.32 15.14 2.04
N THR A 158 1.70 16.13 1.40
CA THR A 158 1.54 17.49 1.95
C THR A 158 0.25 17.58 2.78
N PRO A 159 0.12 18.56 3.70
CA PRO A 159 -1.12 18.73 4.48
C PRO A 159 -2.39 18.82 3.62
N LYS A 160 -2.31 19.50 2.45
CA LYS A 160 -3.43 19.64 1.50
C LYS A 160 -3.84 18.35 0.79
N GLN A 161 -3.01 17.30 0.85
CA GLN A 161 -3.30 15.98 0.28
C GLN A 161 -3.83 15.02 1.35
N VAL A 162 -3.39 15.18 2.60
CA VAL A 162 -3.86 14.42 3.76
C VAL A 162 -5.24 14.90 4.22
N ASP A 163 -5.50 16.20 4.14
CA ASP A 163 -6.80 16.84 4.43
C ASP A 163 -7.06 17.98 3.41
N PRO A 164 -7.70 17.68 2.26
CA PRO A 164 -7.98 18.68 1.23
C PRO A 164 -9.04 19.72 1.63
N ASP A 165 -9.96 19.34 2.52
CA ASP A 165 -11.16 20.13 2.88
C ASP A 165 -10.99 20.89 4.22
N GLY A 166 -9.92 20.65 4.97
CA GLY A 166 -9.66 21.24 6.28
C GLY A 166 -10.54 20.69 7.41
N ARG A 167 -10.94 19.41 7.32
CA ARG A 167 -11.93 18.77 8.21
C ARG A 167 -11.38 17.59 9.02
N GLY A 168 -10.07 17.34 8.99
CA GLY A 168 -9.41 16.15 9.52
C GLY A 168 -9.16 15.07 8.46
N LEU A 169 -8.50 13.96 8.84
CA LEU A 169 -8.21 12.86 7.91
C LEU A 169 -9.48 12.16 7.42
N PHE A 170 -10.01 12.59 6.28
CA PHE A 170 -11.08 11.89 5.55
C PHE A 170 -10.52 10.73 4.72
N ILE A 171 -9.91 9.75 5.40
CA ILE A 171 -9.42 8.50 4.78
C ILE A 171 -10.30 7.30 5.19
N PHE A 172 -11.59 7.56 5.37
CA PHE A 172 -12.66 6.59 5.64
C PHE A 172 -13.80 6.77 4.63
N THR A 173 -13.57 6.40 3.37
CA THR A 173 -14.67 6.10 2.46
C THR A 173 -15.19 4.67 2.69
N ASP A 174 -16.32 4.35 2.08
CA ASP A 174 -16.94 3.02 2.07
C ASP A 174 -16.08 1.97 1.35
N ALA A 175 -15.39 2.36 0.28
CA ALA A 175 -14.16 1.69 -0.14
C ALA A 175 -13.00 2.05 0.81
N THR A 176 -12.24 1.06 1.29
CA THR A 176 -11.03 1.31 2.09
C THR A 176 -9.98 2.03 1.23
N PRO A 177 -9.55 3.26 1.55
CA PRO A 177 -8.60 3.96 0.69
C PRO A 177 -7.19 3.42 0.92
N GLU A 178 -6.69 2.66 -0.04
CA GLU A 178 -5.25 2.48 -0.24
C GLU A 178 -4.64 3.87 -0.44
N TRP A 179 -3.73 4.29 0.44
CA TRP A 179 -3.05 5.60 0.32
C TRP A 179 -2.09 5.66 -0.89
N PHE A 180 -1.84 4.53 -1.53
CA PHE A 180 -1.13 4.38 -2.79
C PHE A 180 -2.09 4.14 -3.99
N ALA A 181 -3.41 4.27 -3.81
CA ALA A 181 -4.37 4.20 -4.91
C ALA A 181 -4.02 5.23 -6.01
N GLY A 182 -3.94 4.76 -7.26
CA GLY A 182 -3.53 5.59 -8.40
C GLY A 182 -2.07 6.06 -8.37
N ALA A 183 -1.28 5.67 -7.37
CA ALA A 183 0.15 5.91 -7.30
C ALA A 183 0.95 4.76 -7.91
N ILE A 184 2.24 4.98 -8.15
CA ILE A 184 3.20 3.97 -8.59
C ILE A 184 4.39 3.96 -7.63
N LEU A 185 4.71 2.78 -7.10
CA LEU A 185 5.93 2.49 -6.36
C LEU A 185 6.85 1.61 -7.20
N SER A 186 8.13 1.96 -7.26
CA SER A 186 9.14 1.22 -8.01
C SER A 186 10.54 1.54 -7.46
N PHE A 187 11.44 0.56 -7.41
CA PHE A 187 12.86 0.84 -7.20
C PHE A 187 13.45 1.58 -8.41
N SER A 188 14.48 2.38 -8.18
CA SER A 188 15.40 2.82 -9.23
C SER A 188 16.19 1.64 -9.80
N SER A 189 16.74 1.80 -11.01
CA SER A 189 17.48 0.75 -11.73
C SER A 189 18.80 0.32 -11.05
N ASP A 190 19.28 1.08 -10.07
CA ASP A 190 20.43 0.79 -9.21
C ASP A 190 20.03 0.26 -7.82
N GLY A 191 18.72 0.13 -7.55
CA GLY A 191 18.16 -0.28 -6.26
C GLY A 191 18.29 0.74 -5.12
N GLN A 192 18.97 1.87 -5.32
CA GLN A 192 19.35 2.80 -4.25
C GLN A 192 18.19 3.70 -3.77
N GLN A 193 17.10 3.79 -4.55
CA GLN A 193 15.97 4.67 -4.27
C GLN A 193 14.65 3.93 -4.49
N LEU A 194 13.70 4.14 -3.58
CA LEU A 194 12.29 3.90 -3.83
C LEU A 194 11.68 5.17 -4.45
N ILE A 195 11.16 5.04 -5.66
CA ILE A 195 10.46 6.08 -6.38
C ILE A 195 8.96 5.91 -6.11
N TYR A 196 8.35 6.91 -5.46
CA TYR A 196 6.90 7.00 -5.29
C TYR A 196 6.37 8.16 -6.12
N ARG A 197 5.53 7.85 -7.12
CA ARG A 197 4.80 8.84 -7.91
C ARG A 197 3.33 8.80 -7.50
N ASN A 198 2.82 9.87 -6.89
CA ASN A 198 1.45 9.92 -6.40
C ASN A 198 0.43 10.19 -7.52
N GLN A 199 -0.87 10.07 -7.19
CA GLN A 199 -1.98 10.34 -8.12
C GLN A 199 -2.00 11.77 -8.71
N TRP A 200 -1.33 12.73 -8.06
CA TRP A 200 -1.14 14.10 -8.55
C TRP A 200 0.11 14.26 -9.45
N ASN A 201 0.79 13.16 -9.77
CA ASN A 201 2.01 13.08 -10.57
C ASN A 201 3.23 13.82 -9.98
N GLU A 202 3.22 14.12 -8.67
CA GLU A 202 4.43 14.51 -7.94
C GLU A 202 5.31 13.26 -7.72
N VAL A 203 6.62 13.47 -7.60
CA VAL A 203 7.59 12.36 -7.41
C VAL A 203 8.41 12.58 -6.14
N LEU A 204 8.25 11.66 -5.19
CA LEU A 204 9.19 11.44 -4.10
C LEU A 204 10.24 10.42 -4.55
N ARG A 205 11.50 10.67 -4.19
CA ARG A 205 12.58 9.66 -4.22
C ARG A 205 13.09 9.50 -2.81
N ILE A 206 12.86 8.31 -2.26
CA ILE A 206 13.25 7.93 -0.91
C ILE A 206 14.51 7.09 -1.02
N ARG A 207 15.62 7.54 -0.43
CA ARG A 207 16.87 6.79 -0.47
C ARG A 207 16.78 5.58 0.47
N VAL A 208 17.26 4.43 0.03
CA VAL A 208 17.01 3.13 0.70
C VAL A 208 18.03 2.81 1.79
N ASP A 209 19.16 3.54 1.84
CA ASP A 209 20.22 3.44 2.86
C ASP A 209 19.88 4.14 4.19
N ASP A 210 19.23 5.31 4.15
CA ASP A 210 18.93 6.12 5.34
C ASP A 210 17.49 6.64 5.42
N GLY A 211 16.68 6.44 4.37
CA GLY A 211 15.31 6.90 4.31
C GLY A 211 15.13 8.40 4.05
N VAL A 212 16.15 9.13 3.57
CA VAL A 212 15.99 10.55 3.21
C VAL A 212 15.06 10.69 2.00
N ILE A 213 14.01 11.49 2.17
CA ILE A 213 13.07 11.84 1.10
C ILE A 213 13.58 13.09 0.37
N SER A 214 13.72 12.98 -0.94
CA SER A 214 13.85 14.12 -1.85
C SER A 214 12.57 14.29 -2.69
N ARG A 215 12.09 15.52 -2.83
CA ARG A 215 10.88 15.85 -3.61
C ARG A 215 11.29 16.58 -4.89
N SER A 216 10.84 16.11 -6.05
CA SER A 216 10.97 16.86 -7.31
C SER A 216 9.69 17.62 -7.61
N ASN A 217 9.69 18.91 -7.28
CA ASN A 217 8.71 19.83 -7.85
C ASN A 217 9.02 20.02 -9.35
N ARG A 218 7.97 20.16 -10.16
CA ARG A 218 8.02 20.69 -11.53
C ARG A 218 7.61 22.15 -11.54
#